data_AF-A0A4P9YTL9-F1
#
_entry.id   AF-A0A4P9YTL9-F1
#
_cell.length_a   1.000
_cell.length_b   1.000
_cell.length_c   1.000
_cell.angle_alpha   90.00
_cell.angle_beta   90.00
_cell.angle_gamma   90.00
#
_symmetry.space_group_name_H-M   'P 1'
#
loop_
_entity.id
_entity.type
_entity.pdbx_description
1 polymer ?
#
loop_
_entity_poly.entity_id
_entity_poly.type
_entity_poly.pdbx_seq_one_letter_code
_entity_poly.pdbx_strand_id
1 'polypeptide(L)'
;MKERKPAYRPFMSKFLELQSAMIIHNAGLTEKHPYQSAPHTWPLVLGGISFWTKDDLKQQIYLLANPFGWWLSDLALLIYPTLILADLLARQRGLEAIDEPVRGRFYRSGGFLILGWVFHYLPFFFMGRSLFLHHYLPACIIGYLAVGIIHQFACIPGIDQLSKTVSSTDAAKGPPAFYRAIAPPIAWITAILIVAGQLGFFWYFRPPTYGDVSLTQEEWTARKWIPGWNFHFAS
;
A
#
# COMPACT_ATOMS: atom_id res chain seq x y z
N MET A 1 15.56 49.63 -5.33
CA MET A 1 14.51 49.03 -6.20
C MET A 1 13.16 49.59 -5.78
N LYS A 2 12.35 50.15 -6.68
CA LYS A 2 10.95 50.51 -6.36
C LYS A 2 10.14 49.22 -6.23
N GLU A 3 9.54 48.99 -5.07
CA GLU A 3 8.70 47.82 -4.80
C GLU A 3 7.47 47.85 -5.73
N ARG A 4 7.29 46.81 -6.53
CA ARG A 4 6.22 46.74 -7.53
C ARG A 4 4.94 46.29 -6.82
N LYS A 5 3.94 47.17 -6.70
CA LYS A 5 2.64 46.79 -6.14
C LYS A 5 1.97 45.74 -7.06
N PRO A 6 1.54 44.59 -6.54
CA PRO A 6 0.86 43.58 -7.35
C PRO A 6 -0.46 44.13 -7.87
N ALA A 7 -0.76 43.89 -9.15
CA ALA A 7 -2.03 44.25 -9.74
C ALA A 7 -3.16 43.42 -9.12
N TYR A 8 -4.28 44.06 -8.82
CA TYR A 8 -5.47 43.36 -8.34
C TYR A 8 -5.97 42.38 -9.40
N ARG A 9 -6.20 41.12 -9.00
CA ARG A 9 -6.91 40.12 -9.79
C ARG A 9 -8.04 39.50 -8.94
N PRO A 10 -9.21 39.20 -9.52
CA PRO A 10 -10.24 38.44 -8.85
C PRO A 10 -9.72 37.07 -8.39
N PHE A 11 -10.17 36.61 -7.22
CA PHE A 11 -9.72 35.35 -6.63
C PHE A 11 -9.84 34.16 -7.59
N MET A 12 -11.01 33.96 -8.21
CA MET A 12 -11.23 32.84 -9.12
C MET A 12 -10.32 32.88 -10.35
N SER A 13 -10.03 34.07 -10.88
CA SER A 13 -9.08 34.23 -11.98
C SER A 13 -7.67 33.83 -11.55
N LYS A 14 -7.22 34.28 -10.37
CA LYS A 14 -5.91 33.93 -9.86
C LYS A 14 -5.79 32.45 -9.47
N PHE A 15 -6.86 31.87 -8.95
CA PHE A 15 -6.93 30.44 -8.62
C PHE A 15 -6.80 29.58 -9.88
N LEU A 16 -7.59 29.83 -10.93
CA LEU A 16 -7.53 29.06 -12.17
C LEU A 16 -6.20 29.23 -12.89
N GLU A 17 -5.63 30.43 -12.89
CA GLU A 17 -4.27 30.69 -13.39
C GLU A 17 -3.25 29.83 -12.63
N LEU A 18 -3.34 29.78 -11.30
CA LEU A 18 -2.44 29.00 -10.46
C LEU A 18 -2.59 27.49 -10.70
N GLN A 19 -3.82 26.97 -10.74
CA GLN A 19 -4.07 25.55 -11.01
C GLN A 19 -3.53 25.13 -12.39
N SER A 20 -3.74 25.97 -13.41
CA SER A 20 -3.20 25.73 -14.75
C SER A 20 -1.66 25.70 -14.74
N ALA A 21 -1.03 26.66 -14.06
CA ALA A 21 0.42 26.71 -13.90
C ALA A 21 0.97 25.49 -13.14
N MET A 22 0.28 25.04 -12.08
CA MET A 22 0.64 23.83 -11.34
C MET A 22 0.59 22.58 -12.22
N ILE A 23 -0.47 22.41 -13.02
CA ILE A 23 -0.61 21.25 -13.93
C ILE A 23 0.50 21.26 -14.99
N ILE A 24 0.72 22.40 -15.66
CA ILE A 24 1.76 22.53 -16.70
C ILE A 24 3.14 22.28 -16.11
N HIS A 25 3.45 22.89 -14.96
CA HIS A 25 4.74 22.70 -14.30
C HIS A 25 4.95 21.24 -13.87
N ASN A 26 3.94 20.59 -13.30
CA ASN A 26 4.03 19.20 -12.87
C ASN A 26 4.26 18.23 -14.04
N ALA A 27 3.57 18.45 -15.16
CA ALA A 27 3.75 17.69 -16.39
C ALA A 27 5.14 17.89 -17.02
N GLY A 28 5.75 19.06 -16.82
CA GLY A 28 7.09 19.39 -17.32
C GLY A 28 8.27 18.82 -16.52
N LEU A 29 8.04 18.14 -15.39
CA LEU A 29 9.10 17.55 -14.56
C LEU A 29 9.63 16.23 -15.16
N THR A 30 10.25 16.31 -16.34
CA THR A 30 10.72 15.15 -17.12
C THR A 30 12.23 14.91 -17.02
N GLU A 31 12.93 15.68 -16.18
CA GLU A 31 14.38 15.52 -16.00
C GLU A 31 14.72 14.17 -15.37
N LYS A 32 15.66 13.45 -15.99
CA LYS A 32 16.06 12.12 -15.52
C LYS A 32 16.77 12.22 -14.18
N HIS A 33 16.36 11.38 -13.24
CA HIS A 33 17.01 11.27 -11.92
C HIS A 33 17.61 9.87 -11.71
N PRO A 34 18.78 9.72 -11.08
CA PRO A 34 19.41 8.40 -10.87
C PRO A 34 18.54 7.40 -10.10
N TYR A 35 17.72 7.88 -9.16
CA TYR A 35 16.80 7.05 -8.36
C TYR A 35 15.36 7.03 -8.89
N GLN A 36 15.12 7.50 -10.12
CA GLN A 36 13.80 7.39 -10.73
C GLN A 36 13.42 5.92 -10.92
N SER A 37 12.15 5.59 -10.74
CA SER A 37 11.64 4.23 -10.91
C SER A 37 10.27 4.21 -11.57
N ALA A 38 10.03 3.16 -12.34
CA ALA A 38 8.80 3.00 -13.11
C ALA A 38 7.71 2.31 -12.27
N PRO A 39 6.42 2.58 -12.52
CA PRO A 39 5.32 2.03 -11.73
C PRO A 39 5.35 0.51 -11.57
N HIS A 40 5.66 -0.23 -12.64
CA HIS A 40 5.69 -1.70 -12.64
C HIS A 40 6.77 -2.30 -11.73
N THR A 41 7.78 -1.53 -11.32
CA THR A 41 8.85 -2.03 -10.42
C THR A 41 8.52 -1.87 -8.94
N TRP A 42 7.49 -1.08 -8.59
CA TRP A 42 7.20 -0.73 -7.20
C TRP A 42 6.66 -1.88 -6.34
N PRO A 43 5.75 -2.75 -6.81
CA PRO A 43 5.30 -3.90 -6.01
C PRO A 43 6.49 -4.81 -5.61
N LEU A 44 7.39 -5.08 -6.55
CA LEU A 44 8.56 -5.91 -6.27
C LEU A 44 9.68 -5.19 -5.52
N VAL A 45 9.56 -3.87 -5.28
CA VAL A 45 10.60 -3.04 -4.63
C VAL A 45 11.96 -3.26 -5.31
N LEU A 46 12.04 -3.20 -6.64
CA LEU A 46 13.29 -3.53 -7.35
C LEU A 46 14.41 -2.50 -7.13
N GLY A 47 14.08 -1.32 -6.60
CA GLY A 47 15.02 -0.27 -6.26
C GLY A 47 14.44 0.65 -5.19
N GLY A 48 15.29 1.49 -4.62
CA GLY A 48 14.93 2.48 -3.60
C GLY A 48 15.52 3.85 -3.94
N ILE A 49 15.51 4.75 -2.96
CA ILE A 49 15.92 6.14 -3.16
C ILE A 49 16.93 6.52 -2.07
N SER A 50 18.15 6.92 -2.47
CA SER A 50 19.09 7.48 -1.50
C SER A 50 18.72 8.93 -1.18
N PHE A 51 18.65 9.26 0.11
CA PHE A 51 18.34 10.60 0.60
C PHE A 51 19.56 11.32 1.16
N TRP A 52 20.44 10.60 1.85
CA TRP A 52 21.58 11.19 2.56
C TRP A 52 22.68 10.15 2.79
N THR A 53 23.93 10.60 2.79
CA THR A 53 25.11 9.80 3.14
C THR A 53 26.07 10.61 4.01
N LYS A 54 26.83 9.91 4.84
CA LYS A 54 27.97 10.44 5.60
C LYS A 54 29.11 9.45 5.56
N ASP A 55 30.11 9.79 4.77
CA ASP A 55 31.17 8.86 4.35
C ASP A 55 32.07 8.45 5.51
N ASP A 56 32.48 9.40 6.37
CA ASP A 56 33.35 9.13 7.52
C ASP A 56 32.79 8.07 8.47
N LEU A 57 31.47 8.02 8.63
CA LEU A 57 30.77 7.11 9.52
C LEU A 57 30.08 5.96 8.79
N LYS A 58 30.15 5.92 7.45
CA LYS A 58 29.43 4.96 6.60
C LYS A 58 27.93 4.86 6.91
N GLN A 59 27.31 6.02 7.17
CA GLN A 59 25.89 6.14 7.49
C GLN A 59 25.11 6.65 6.27
N GLN A 60 23.90 6.16 6.06
CA GLN A 60 23.03 6.65 4.99
C GLN A 60 21.55 6.57 5.38
N ILE A 61 20.75 7.46 4.79
CA ILE A 61 19.28 7.36 4.79
C ILE A 61 18.88 6.95 3.38
N TYR A 62 18.16 5.84 3.29
CA TYR A 62 17.75 5.23 2.04
C TYR A 62 16.29 4.76 2.16
N LEU A 63 15.43 5.27 1.27
CA LEU A 63 14.05 4.80 1.16
C LEU A 63 14.04 3.37 0.63
N LEU A 64 13.84 2.43 1.53
CA LEU A 64 13.56 1.05 1.21
C LEU A 64 12.26 0.63 1.91
N ALA A 65 11.40 -0.05 1.17
CA ALA A 65 10.23 -0.68 1.76
C ALA A 65 10.64 -1.76 2.77
N ASN A 66 9.82 -2.02 3.79
CA ASN A 66 9.97 -3.25 4.56
C ASN A 66 9.53 -4.43 3.66
N PRO A 67 10.45 -5.28 3.17
CA PRO A 67 10.11 -6.27 2.14
C PRO A 67 9.13 -7.33 2.65
N PHE A 68 9.13 -7.63 3.95
CA PHE A 68 8.16 -8.56 4.53
C PHE A 68 6.73 -8.03 4.38
N GLY A 69 6.45 -6.85 4.96
CA GLY A 69 5.10 -6.30 4.92
C GLY A 69 4.67 -5.86 3.52
N TRP A 70 5.62 -5.41 2.70
CA TRP A 70 5.36 -4.99 1.33
C TRP A 70 4.98 -6.18 0.44
N TRP A 71 5.73 -7.27 0.46
CA TRP A 71 5.37 -8.45 -0.33
C TRP A 71 4.15 -9.18 0.24
N LEU A 72 3.94 -9.14 1.55
CA LEU A 72 2.71 -9.65 2.15
C LEU A 72 1.48 -8.87 1.67
N SER A 73 1.57 -7.53 1.54
CA SER A 73 0.48 -6.73 1.02
C SER A 73 0.24 -6.96 -0.48
N ASP A 74 1.29 -7.07 -1.29
CA ASP A 74 1.15 -7.41 -2.70
C ASP A 74 0.57 -8.83 -2.89
N LEU A 75 0.95 -9.78 -2.06
CA LEU A 75 0.36 -11.12 -2.05
C LEU A 75 -1.15 -11.06 -1.73
N ALA A 76 -1.55 -10.26 -0.73
CA ALA A 76 -2.96 -10.08 -0.41
C ALA A 76 -3.76 -9.45 -1.57
N LEU A 77 -3.15 -8.47 -2.27
CA LEU A 77 -3.73 -7.83 -3.45
C LEU A 77 -3.89 -8.80 -4.64
N LEU A 78 -3.07 -9.84 -4.74
CA LEU A 78 -3.21 -10.92 -5.73
C LEU A 78 -4.21 -11.99 -5.31
N ILE A 79 -4.21 -12.37 -4.04
CA ILE A 79 -5.13 -13.39 -3.49
C ILE A 79 -6.58 -12.91 -3.58
N TYR A 80 -6.85 -11.65 -3.26
CA TYR A 80 -8.21 -11.11 -3.26
C TYR A 80 -8.98 -11.32 -4.58
N PRO A 81 -8.52 -10.82 -5.74
CA PRO A 81 -9.23 -11.01 -7.01
C PRO A 81 -9.29 -12.49 -7.41
N THR A 82 -8.30 -13.29 -7.02
CA THR A 82 -8.31 -14.74 -7.24
C THR A 82 -9.44 -15.42 -6.47
N LEU A 83 -9.68 -15.04 -5.21
CA LEU A 83 -10.79 -15.54 -4.39
C LEU A 83 -12.15 -15.09 -4.93
N ILE A 84 -12.26 -13.83 -5.38
CA ILE A 84 -13.48 -13.34 -6.04
C ILE A 84 -13.77 -14.15 -7.30
N LEU A 85 -12.77 -14.37 -8.16
CA LEU A 85 -12.94 -15.16 -9.38
C LEU A 85 -13.35 -16.61 -9.05
N ALA A 86 -12.73 -17.22 -8.05
CA ALA A 86 -13.08 -18.56 -7.59
C ALA A 86 -14.53 -18.65 -7.08
N ASP A 87 -14.97 -17.70 -6.26
CA ASP A 87 -16.36 -17.65 -5.77
C ASP A 87 -17.35 -17.45 -6.92
N LEU A 88 -17.09 -16.54 -7.86
CA LEU A 88 -17.94 -16.34 -9.04
C LEU A 88 -18.07 -17.63 -9.88
N LEU A 89 -16.95 -18.32 -10.13
CA LEU A 89 -16.93 -19.58 -10.88
C LEU A 89 -17.61 -20.75 -10.13
N ALA A 90 -17.53 -20.77 -8.79
CA ALA A 90 -18.24 -21.76 -7.97
C ALA A 90 -19.75 -21.54 -8.04
N ARG A 91 -20.20 -20.28 -7.92
CA ARG A 91 -21.61 -19.91 -8.00
C ARG A 91 -22.23 -20.19 -9.37
N GLN A 92 -21.49 -19.99 -10.45
CA GLN A 92 -21.93 -20.39 -11.79
C GLN A 92 -22.18 -21.90 -11.92
N ARG A 93 -21.55 -22.72 -11.06
CA ARG A 93 -21.74 -24.18 -10.99
C ARG A 93 -22.75 -24.60 -9.91
N GLY A 94 -23.47 -23.66 -9.31
CA GLY A 94 -24.41 -23.95 -8.22
C GLY A 94 -23.76 -24.31 -6.89
N LEU A 95 -22.48 -24.01 -6.70
CA LEU A 95 -21.76 -24.23 -5.45
C LEU A 95 -21.71 -22.92 -4.64
N GLU A 96 -22.24 -22.95 -3.43
CA GLU A 96 -22.18 -21.82 -2.48
C GLU A 96 -21.21 -22.14 -1.35
N ALA A 97 -19.92 -21.89 -1.58
CA ALA A 97 -18.87 -22.19 -0.61
C ALA A 97 -18.70 -21.13 0.50
N ILE A 98 -19.24 -19.93 0.29
CA ILE A 98 -19.11 -18.78 1.21
C ILE A 98 -20.50 -18.31 1.61
N ASP A 99 -20.75 -18.22 2.92
CA ASP A 99 -21.99 -17.69 3.47
C ASP A 99 -22.25 -16.25 3.01
N GLU A 100 -23.51 -15.93 2.70
CA GLU A 100 -23.89 -14.63 2.13
C GLU A 100 -23.44 -13.41 2.95
N PRO A 101 -23.54 -13.38 4.29
CA PRO A 101 -23.01 -12.27 5.07
C PRO A 101 -21.50 -12.09 4.91
N VAL A 102 -20.76 -13.20 4.87
CA VAL A 102 -19.29 -13.25 4.70
C VAL A 102 -18.90 -12.73 3.34
N ARG A 103 -19.53 -13.27 2.31
CA ARG A 103 -19.39 -12.84 0.92
C ARG A 103 -19.69 -11.35 0.76
N GLY A 104 -20.81 -10.88 1.29
CA GLY A 104 -21.25 -9.48 1.18
C GLY A 104 -20.23 -8.49 1.74
N ARG A 105 -19.66 -8.75 2.93
CA ARG A 105 -18.59 -7.90 3.48
C ARG A 105 -17.31 -8.01 2.68
N PHE A 106 -16.90 -9.23 2.31
CA PHE A 106 -15.68 -9.46 1.54
C PHE A 106 -15.70 -8.72 0.20
N TYR A 107 -16.83 -8.75 -0.50
CA TYR A 107 -17.05 -8.05 -1.77
C TYR A 107 -17.08 -6.53 -1.57
N ARG A 108 -17.81 -6.02 -0.57
CA ARG A 108 -17.97 -4.56 -0.36
C ARG A 108 -16.70 -3.92 0.18
N SER A 109 -16.21 -4.38 1.34
CA SER A 109 -15.04 -3.80 2.00
C SER A 109 -13.76 -4.11 1.23
N GLY A 110 -13.58 -5.37 0.80
CA GLY A 110 -12.44 -5.74 -0.01
C GLY A 110 -12.46 -5.04 -1.37
N GLY A 111 -13.60 -5.00 -2.06
CA GLY A 111 -13.73 -4.35 -3.35
C GLY A 111 -13.45 -2.85 -3.27
N PHE A 112 -13.94 -2.18 -2.22
CA PHE A 112 -13.62 -0.77 -1.97
C PHE A 112 -12.11 -0.53 -1.82
N LEU A 113 -11.41 -1.36 -1.04
CA LEU A 113 -9.97 -1.23 -0.86
C LEU A 113 -9.21 -1.52 -2.16
N ILE A 114 -9.57 -2.56 -2.91
CA ILE A 114 -8.91 -2.88 -4.18
C ILE A 114 -9.12 -1.80 -5.21
N LEU A 115 -10.34 -1.25 -5.33
CA LEU A 115 -10.59 -0.09 -6.19
C LEU A 115 -9.76 1.12 -5.72
N GLY A 116 -9.68 1.35 -4.41
CA GLY A 116 -8.83 2.37 -3.83
C GLY A 116 -7.36 2.20 -4.24
N TRP A 117 -6.82 0.98 -4.15
CA TRP A 117 -5.46 0.66 -4.58
C TRP A 117 -5.28 0.92 -6.08
N VAL A 118 -6.21 0.46 -6.92
CA VAL A 118 -6.18 0.70 -8.38
C VAL A 118 -6.15 2.19 -8.67
N PHE A 119 -7.01 3.01 -8.05
CA PHE A 119 -7.04 4.45 -8.27
C PHE A 119 -5.81 5.18 -7.75
N HIS A 120 -5.11 4.65 -6.76
CA HIS A 120 -3.86 5.22 -6.26
C HIS A 120 -2.61 4.70 -7.00
N TYR A 121 -2.74 3.70 -7.86
CA TYR A 121 -1.60 3.11 -8.58
C TYR A 121 -1.68 3.27 -10.09
N LEU A 122 -2.83 2.95 -10.68
CA LEU A 122 -3.06 2.97 -12.12
C LEU A 122 -2.73 4.32 -12.79
N PRO A 123 -3.06 5.49 -12.21
CA PRO A 123 -2.75 6.77 -12.87
C PRO A 123 -1.27 6.97 -13.18
N PHE A 124 -0.37 6.38 -12.38
CA PHE A 124 1.07 6.54 -12.59
C PHE A 124 1.58 5.88 -13.87
N PHE A 125 0.86 4.90 -14.42
CA PHE A 125 1.20 4.29 -15.73
C PHE A 125 0.96 5.25 -16.90
N PHE A 126 0.17 6.31 -16.70
CA PHE A 126 -0.15 7.30 -17.73
C PHE A 126 0.62 8.62 -17.56
N MET A 127 1.47 8.74 -16.53
CA MET A 127 2.24 9.95 -16.27
C MET A 127 3.60 9.91 -17.00
N GLY A 128 3.82 10.86 -17.90
CA GLY A 128 5.09 11.02 -18.66
C GLY A 128 6.19 11.82 -17.95
N ARG A 129 6.15 11.90 -16.61
CA ARG A 129 7.11 12.68 -15.79
C ARG A 129 8.00 11.77 -14.96
N SER A 130 9.00 12.33 -14.29
CA SER A 130 9.87 11.58 -13.38
C SER A 130 9.10 11.09 -12.16
N LEU A 131 9.13 9.77 -11.93
CA LEU A 131 8.43 9.10 -10.84
C LEU A 131 9.43 8.34 -9.95
N PHE A 132 8.97 8.03 -8.75
CA PHE A 132 9.79 7.50 -7.68
C PHE A 132 8.97 6.56 -6.81
N LEU A 133 9.63 5.64 -6.09
CA LEU A 133 8.99 4.65 -5.23
C LEU A 133 8.00 5.26 -4.23
N HIS A 134 8.27 6.46 -3.70
CA HIS A 134 7.38 7.11 -2.74
C HIS A 134 5.98 7.42 -3.30
N HIS A 135 5.82 7.52 -4.61
CA HIS A 135 4.51 7.70 -5.26
C HIS A 135 3.58 6.50 -5.03
N TYR A 136 4.13 5.31 -4.79
CA TYR A 136 3.34 4.11 -4.50
C TYR A 136 2.87 4.04 -3.04
N LEU A 137 3.44 4.83 -2.12
CA LEU A 137 3.14 4.69 -0.69
C LEU A 137 1.64 4.80 -0.34
N PRO A 138 0.84 5.70 -0.95
CA PRO A 138 -0.61 5.73 -0.71
C PRO A 138 -1.30 4.42 -1.12
N ALA A 139 -0.96 3.86 -2.28
CA ALA A 139 -1.48 2.56 -2.71
C ALA A 139 -1.01 1.45 -1.75
N CYS A 140 0.25 1.47 -1.34
CA CYS A 140 0.81 0.51 -0.39
C CYS A 140 0.05 0.48 0.94
N ILE A 141 -0.32 1.63 1.52
CA ILE A 141 -1.15 1.70 2.74
C ILE A 141 -2.46 0.93 2.55
N ILE A 142 -3.11 1.10 1.40
CA ILE A 142 -4.33 0.36 1.06
C ILE A 142 -4.04 -1.14 0.91
N GLY A 143 -2.90 -1.52 0.36
CA GLY A 143 -2.42 -2.90 0.34
C GLY A 143 -2.31 -3.51 1.73
N TYR A 144 -1.76 -2.78 2.72
CA TYR A 144 -1.71 -3.25 4.11
C TYR A 144 -3.12 -3.46 4.69
N LEU A 145 -4.10 -2.62 4.34
CA LEU A 145 -5.50 -2.84 4.72
C LEU A 145 -6.08 -4.10 4.06
N ALA A 146 -5.68 -4.40 2.81
CA ALA A 146 -6.07 -5.62 2.11
C ALA A 146 -5.53 -6.89 2.81
N VAL A 147 -4.33 -6.84 3.41
CA VAL A 147 -3.83 -7.94 4.28
C VAL A 147 -4.82 -8.22 5.40
N GLY A 148 -5.38 -7.18 6.04
CA GLY A 148 -6.40 -7.33 7.07
C GLY A 148 -7.68 -8.01 6.57
N ILE A 149 -8.14 -7.66 5.36
CA ILE A 149 -9.31 -8.31 4.74
C ILE A 149 -9.05 -9.80 4.47
N ILE A 150 -7.89 -10.14 3.89
CA ILE A 150 -7.52 -11.52 3.60
C ILE A 150 -7.34 -12.32 4.89
N HIS A 151 -6.66 -11.75 5.89
CA HIS A 151 -6.48 -12.39 7.20
C HIS A 151 -7.81 -12.65 7.90
N GLN A 152 -8.71 -11.66 7.91
CA GLN A 152 -10.04 -11.83 8.47
C GLN A 152 -10.81 -12.94 7.74
N PHE A 153 -10.82 -12.93 6.40
CA PHE A 153 -11.53 -13.93 5.60
C PHE A 153 -10.97 -15.35 5.83
N ALA A 154 -9.65 -15.48 5.95
CA ALA A 154 -8.98 -16.78 6.10
C ALA A 154 -9.06 -17.34 7.52
N CYS A 155 -9.04 -16.49 8.56
CA CYS A 155 -8.82 -16.94 9.93
C CYS A 155 -9.99 -16.71 10.88
N ILE A 156 -10.96 -15.85 10.54
CA ILE A 156 -12.06 -15.49 11.44
C ILE A 156 -13.39 -15.96 10.83
N PRO A 157 -13.99 -17.05 11.37
CA PRO A 157 -15.30 -17.47 10.94
C PRO A 157 -16.36 -16.46 11.42
N GLY A 158 -17.24 -16.05 10.51
CA GLY A 158 -18.33 -15.11 10.81
C GLY A 158 -17.94 -13.65 10.73
N ILE A 159 -18.91 -12.78 11.01
CA ILE A 159 -18.78 -11.32 10.90
C ILE A 159 -19.54 -10.66 12.04
N ASP A 160 -18.84 -9.78 12.77
CA ASP A 160 -19.49 -8.75 13.56
C ASP A 160 -20.14 -7.74 12.62
N GLN A 161 -21.44 -7.86 12.40
CA GLN A 161 -22.19 -6.85 11.67
C GLN A 161 -22.39 -5.64 12.58
N LEU A 162 -21.81 -4.50 12.21
CA LEU A 162 -22.16 -3.20 12.82
C LEU A 162 -23.49 -2.65 12.26
N SER A 163 -24.07 -3.29 11.24
CA SER A 163 -25.24 -2.78 10.53
C SER A 163 -26.54 -3.21 11.21
N LYS A 164 -27.12 -2.29 12.00
CA LYS A 164 -28.55 -2.28 12.36
C LYS A 164 -29.43 -1.80 11.21
N THR A 165 -29.04 -2.00 9.95
CA THR A 165 -29.87 -1.67 8.79
C THR A 165 -30.40 -2.95 8.19
N VAL A 166 -31.20 -3.67 8.96
CA VAL A 166 -32.17 -4.59 8.39
C VAL A 166 -33.19 -3.71 7.67
N SER A 167 -33.19 -3.76 6.34
CA SER A 167 -34.30 -3.26 5.54
C SER A 167 -35.58 -3.90 6.10
N SER A 168 -36.54 -3.07 6.50
CA SER A 168 -37.82 -3.48 7.09
C SER A 168 -38.66 -4.38 6.19
N THR A 169 -38.23 -4.65 4.95
CA THR A 169 -38.89 -5.54 4.00
C THR A 169 -38.52 -7.02 4.16
N ASP A 170 -37.43 -7.36 4.86
CA ASP A 170 -36.95 -8.76 4.99
C ASP A 170 -37.24 -9.40 6.36
N ALA A 171 -38.03 -8.73 7.21
CA ALA A 171 -38.38 -9.20 8.56
C ALA A 171 -39.17 -10.53 8.60
N ALA A 172 -39.52 -11.11 7.45
CA ALA A 172 -40.24 -12.38 7.34
C ALA A 172 -39.33 -13.63 7.32
N LYS A 173 -38.00 -13.50 7.27
CA LYS A 173 -37.06 -14.64 7.20
C LYS A 173 -36.17 -14.76 8.43
N GLY A 174 -36.80 -15.04 9.58
CA GLY A 174 -36.10 -15.43 10.81
C GLY A 174 -35.17 -14.35 11.41
N PRO A 175 -34.65 -14.56 12.62
CA PRO A 175 -33.65 -13.66 13.17
C PRO A 175 -32.40 -13.67 12.28
N PRO A 176 -31.76 -12.53 12.00
CA PRO A 176 -30.45 -12.54 11.35
C PRO A 176 -29.53 -13.38 12.25
N ALA A 177 -29.02 -14.48 11.72
CA ALA A 177 -28.05 -15.29 12.44
C ALA A 177 -26.83 -14.40 12.69
N PHE A 178 -26.73 -13.88 13.91
CA PHE A 178 -25.59 -13.10 14.35
C PHE A 178 -24.41 -14.08 14.51
N TYR A 179 -23.63 -14.26 13.45
CA TYR A 179 -22.34 -14.92 13.54
C TYR A 179 -21.36 -13.97 14.22
N ARG A 180 -21.46 -13.84 15.55
CA ARG A 180 -20.49 -13.09 16.34
C ARG A 180 -19.09 -13.62 16.00
N ALA A 181 -18.23 -12.74 15.48
CA ALA A 181 -16.89 -13.10 15.06
C ALA A 181 -16.06 -13.36 16.33
N ILE A 182 -15.89 -14.63 16.67
CA ILE A 182 -14.97 -15.04 17.73
C ILE A 182 -13.68 -15.46 17.04
N ALA A 183 -12.63 -14.65 17.21
CA ALA A 183 -11.33 -14.95 16.64
C ALA A 183 -10.76 -16.23 17.27
N PRO A 184 -10.59 -17.32 16.50
CA PRO A 184 -10.00 -18.54 17.02
C PRO A 184 -8.51 -18.31 17.35
N PRO A 185 -7.87 -19.18 18.16
CA PRO A 185 -6.46 -19.04 18.50
C PRO A 185 -5.53 -18.90 17.29
N ILE A 186 -5.85 -19.58 16.18
CA ILE A 186 -5.08 -19.48 14.93
C ILE A 186 -5.07 -18.07 14.34
N ALA A 187 -6.16 -17.31 14.47
CA ALA A 187 -6.24 -15.93 13.99
C ALA A 187 -5.28 -15.01 14.78
N TRP A 188 -5.20 -15.21 16.10
CA TRP A 188 -4.26 -14.49 16.96
C TRP A 188 -2.81 -14.88 16.69
N ILE A 189 -2.51 -16.18 16.58
CA ILE A 189 -1.16 -16.67 16.30
C ILE A 189 -0.66 -16.08 14.98
N THR A 190 -1.45 -16.18 13.91
CA THR A 190 -1.06 -15.64 12.60
C THR A 190 -0.92 -14.12 12.60
N ALA A 191 -1.80 -13.39 13.29
CA ALA A 191 -1.66 -11.93 13.43
C ALA A 191 -0.38 -11.55 14.18
N ILE A 192 -0.06 -12.23 15.28
CA ILE A 192 1.18 -12.03 16.05
C ILE A 192 2.40 -12.32 15.17
N LEU A 193 2.38 -13.39 14.38
CA LEU A 193 3.48 -13.73 13.48
C LEU A 193 3.69 -12.66 12.39
N ILE A 194 2.60 -12.11 11.83
CA ILE A 194 2.68 -11.00 10.86
C ILE A 194 3.30 -9.76 11.51
N VAL A 195 2.85 -9.38 12.70
CA VAL A 195 3.40 -8.22 13.43
C VAL A 195 4.85 -8.45 13.82
N ALA A 196 5.19 -9.64 14.31
CA ALA A 196 6.56 -10.00 14.67
C ALA A 196 7.49 -9.98 13.45
N GLY A 197 7.04 -10.49 12.30
CA GLY A 197 7.77 -10.42 11.03
C GLY A 197 8.02 -8.97 10.60
N GLN A 198 6.98 -8.13 10.65
CA GLN A 198 7.09 -6.71 10.33
C GLN A 198 8.11 -6.00 11.23
N LEU A 199 8.04 -6.22 12.54
CA LEU A 199 8.94 -5.61 13.52
C LEU A 199 10.37 -6.16 13.39
N GLY A 200 10.54 -7.45 13.15
CA GLY A 200 11.86 -8.08 12.97
C GLY A 200 12.58 -7.54 11.74
N PHE A 201 11.87 -7.40 10.62
CA PHE A 201 12.43 -6.80 9.41
C PHE A 201 12.68 -5.31 9.56
N PHE A 202 11.77 -4.59 10.22
CA PHE A 202 12.02 -3.19 10.55
C PHE A 202 13.28 -3.04 11.39
N TRP A 203 13.49 -3.88 12.40
CA TRP A 203 14.70 -3.87 13.21
C TRP A 203 15.96 -4.13 12.38
N TYR A 204 15.92 -5.08 11.45
CA TYR A 204 17.03 -5.37 10.56
C TYR A 204 17.37 -4.20 9.60
N PHE A 205 16.34 -3.55 9.04
CA PHE A 205 16.43 -2.42 8.11
C PHE A 205 16.35 -1.04 8.78
N ARG A 206 16.40 -0.95 10.11
CA ARG A 206 16.39 0.34 10.82
C ARG A 206 17.58 1.25 10.45
N PRO A 207 18.82 0.75 10.24
CA PRO A 207 19.96 1.65 9.99
C PRO A 207 19.78 2.53 8.75
N PRO A 208 19.36 2.03 7.56
CA PRO A 208 19.06 2.90 6.43
C PRO A 208 17.81 3.78 6.61
N THR A 209 16.95 3.52 7.60
CA THR A 209 15.76 4.35 7.87
C THR A 209 16.14 5.61 8.67
N TYR A 210 16.95 5.44 9.71
CA TYR A 210 17.31 6.54 10.63
C TYR A 210 18.68 7.18 10.30
N GLY A 211 19.58 6.46 9.63
CA GLY A 211 20.93 6.94 9.33
C GLY A 211 21.79 7.18 10.58
N ASP A 212 21.44 6.56 11.70
CA ASP A 212 22.01 6.79 13.04
C ASP A 212 23.08 5.77 13.44
N VAL A 213 23.13 4.61 12.77
CA VAL A 213 24.05 3.52 13.06
C VAL A 213 25.08 3.38 11.93
N SER A 214 26.37 3.35 12.31
CA SER A 214 27.47 2.99 11.41
C SER A 214 27.50 1.49 11.18
N LEU A 215 27.49 1.06 9.92
CA LEU A 215 27.60 -0.34 9.54
C LEU A 215 28.92 -0.61 8.80
N THR A 216 29.44 -1.82 8.92
CA THR A 216 30.54 -2.30 8.08
C THR A 216 30.07 -2.50 6.64
N GLN A 217 31.02 -2.62 5.71
CA GLN A 217 30.70 -2.90 4.30
C GLN A 217 29.99 -4.24 4.15
N GLU A 218 30.40 -5.26 4.90
CA GLU A 218 29.74 -6.58 4.91
C GLU A 218 28.29 -6.48 5.39
N GLU A 219 28.02 -5.68 6.42
CA GLU A 219 26.67 -5.46 6.94
C GLU A 219 25.77 -4.70 5.97
N TRP A 220 26.33 -3.78 5.18
CA TRP A 220 25.63 -3.11 4.09
C TRP A 220 25.32 -4.07 2.94
N THR A 221 26.29 -4.89 2.55
CA THR A 221 26.14 -5.92 1.51
C THR A 221 25.11 -6.98 1.93
N ALA A 222 25.10 -7.40 3.20
CA ALA A 222 24.13 -8.36 3.72
C ALA A 222 22.67 -7.88 3.60
N ARG A 223 22.46 -6.56 3.63
CA ARG A 223 21.13 -5.94 3.45
C ARG A 223 20.73 -5.81 1.99
N LYS A 224 21.65 -5.97 1.04
CA LYS A 224 21.40 -5.87 -0.41
C LYS A 224 20.83 -7.18 -0.94
N TRP A 225 19.55 -7.44 -0.67
CA TRP A 225 18.91 -8.69 -1.12
C TRP A 225 18.54 -8.68 -2.60
N ILE A 226 18.28 -7.49 -3.15
CA ILE A 226 18.00 -7.30 -4.57
C ILE A 226 19.14 -6.47 -5.17
N PRO A 227 19.64 -6.81 -6.39
CA PRO A 227 20.73 -6.05 -7.01
C PRO A 227 20.49 -4.55 -7.14
N GLY A 228 19.23 -4.13 -7.36
CA GLY A 228 18.84 -2.72 -7.47
C GLY A 228 18.71 -1.98 -6.14
N TRP A 229 18.94 -2.62 -5.00
CA TRP A 229 19.08 -1.93 -3.70
C TRP A 229 20.48 -1.33 -3.60
N ASN A 230 20.64 -0.17 -4.23
CA ASN A 230 21.92 0.51 -4.42
C ASN A 230 22.33 1.32 -3.18
N PHE A 231 22.65 0.60 -2.10
CA PHE A 231 23.28 1.18 -0.91
C PHE A 231 24.68 1.71 -1.25
N HIS A 232 25.01 2.93 -0.83
CA HIS A 232 26.26 3.60 -1.19
C HIS A 232 27.51 2.85 -0.70
N PHE A 233 27.42 2.22 0.48
CA PHE A 233 28.54 1.55 1.15
C PHE A 233 28.52 0.02 1.00
N ALA A 234 27.73 -0.54 0.07
CA ALA A 234 27.60 -1.98 -0.18
C ALA A 234 28.46 -2.48 -1.35
N SER A 235 29.48 -1.72 -1.76
CA SER A 235 30.39 -2.02 -2.87
C SER A 235 31.82 -1.70 -2.49
#